data_AF-A0A2H9MTY3-F1
#
_entry.id   AF-A0A2H9MTY3-F1
#
_cell.length_a   1.000
_cell.length_b   1.000
_cell.length_c   1.000
_cell.angle_alpha   90.00
_cell.angle_beta   90.00
_cell.angle_gamma   90.00
#
_symmetry.space_group_name_H-M   'P 1'
#
loop_
_entity.id
_entity.type
_entity.pdbx_description
1 polymer ?
#
loop_
_entity_poly.entity_id
_entity_poly.type
_entity_poly.pdbx_seq_one_letter_code
_entity_poly.pdbx_strand_id
1 'polypeptide(L)'
;CKGVLVYEGSTDEYWTIITPEASEAITEYLNKRKSDGEIITPESPLFRDVYSDRRGNATRTARHVGLRALICRMIRLVDKSGIRCTEEKNSNRYSTMVNHAFRKRFITILKSTPEIKNSTAEKLAGHKTYRDEDNFTVELDDSYNVPTLDSLFNQYKHAIVELSIDDSSRLQMKEIQIQKQYSALEEEKQKHFEEKKKWYKTIIERARTEGEIPDWLRPVMDEMIQDFES
;
A
#
# COMPACT_ATOMS: atom_id res chain seq x y z
N CYS A 1 9.97 0.13 7.40
CA CYS A 1 10.23 -1.03 6.49
C CYS A 1 11.52 -1.70 6.89
N LYS A 2 11.74 -2.94 6.44
CA LYS A 2 13.03 -3.65 6.54
C LYS A 2 13.32 -4.31 5.18
N GLY A 3 14.60 -4.35 4.80
CA GLY A 3 15.07 -5.19 3.69
C GLY A 3 15.27 -6.63 4.17
N VAL A 4 14.96 -7.60 3.32
CA VAL A 4 15.15 -9.02 3.58
C VAL A 4 15.96 -9.61 2.44
N LEU A 5 17.12 -10.20 2.77
CA LEU A 5 17.91 -10.97 1.83
C LEU A 5 17.38 -12.41 1.82
N VAL A 6 16.92 -12.86 0.67
CA VAL A 6 16.32 -14.18 0.50
C VAL A 6 17.34 -15.08 -0.19
N TYR A 7 17.49 -16.32 0.31
CA TYR A 7 18.45 -17.31 -0.19
C TYR A 7 19.89 -16.81 -0.21
N GLU A 8 20.31 -16.13 0.88
CA GLU A 8 21.67 -15.64 1.08
C GLU A 8 22.72 -16.72 0.75
N GLY A 9 23.70 -16.35 -0.08
CA GLY A 9 24.77 -17.23 -0.54
C GLY A 9 24.41 -18.21 -1.65
N SER A 10 23.20 -18.13 -2.23
CA SER A 10 22.76 -18.97 -3.35
C SER A 10 22.74 -18.24 -4.69
N THR A 11 22.61 -18.99 -5.79
CA THR A 11 22.42 -18.44 -7.15
C THR A 11 21.05 -17.81 -7.38
N ASP A 12 20.14 -17.97 -6.43
CA ASP A 12 18.80 -17.38 -6.45
C ASP A 12 18.67 -16.31 -5.36
N GLU A 13 19.78 -15.76 -4.87
CA GLU A 13 19.78 -14.67 -3.90
C GLU A 13 19.11 -13.41 -4.46
N TYR A 14 18.22 -12.81 -3.67
CA TYR A 14 17.63 -11.51 -4.01
C TYR A 14 17.21 -10.72 -2.78
N TRP A 15 17.21 -9.40 -2.93
CA TRP A 15 16.61 -8.48 -1.97
C TRP A 15 15.12 -8.35 -2.19
N THR A 16 14.36 -8.42 -1.10
CA THR A 16 12.96 -7.99 -1.04
C THR A 16 12.77 -7.02 0.11
N ILE A 17 11.60 -6.37 0.16
CA ILE A 17 11.29 -5.35 1.17
C ILE A 17 9.93 -5.67 1.77
N ILE A 18 9.85 -5.54 3.09
CA ILE A 18 8.60 -5.71 3.83
C ILE A 18 8.06 -4.37 4.31
N THR A 19 6.73 -4.25 4.35
CA THR A 19 6.01 -3.06 4.80
C THR A 19 6.38 -2.70 6.25
N PRO A 20 6.10 -1.46 6.70
CA PRO A 20 6.25 -1.11 8.12
C PRO A 20 5.43 -2.03 9.02
N GLU A 21 4.19 -2.33 8.63
CA GLU A 21 3.29 -3.26 9.34
C GLU A 21 3.92 -4.65 9.50
N ALA A 22 4.42 -5.25 8.43
CA ALA A 22 5.08 -6.55 8.50
C ALA A 22 6.38 -6.50 9.33
N SER A 23 7.10 -5.36 9.28
CA SER A 23 8.31 -5.15 10.07
C SER A 23 8.00 -5.13 11.58
N GLU A 24 6.87 -4.53 11.95
CA GLU A 24 6.39 -4.46 13.32
C GLU A 24 5.91 -5.83 13.80
N ALA A 25 5.10 -6.53 13.00
CA ALA A 25 4.61 -7.88 13.32
C ALA A 25 5.76 -8.88 13.55
N ILE A 26 6.85 -8.79 12.77
CA ILE A 26 8.06 -9.59 13.00
C ILE A 26 8.73 -9.21 14.32
N THR A 27 8.79 -7.92 14.63
CA THR A 27 9.42 -7.42 15.87
C THR A 27 8.65 -7.89 17.09
N GLU A 28 7.32 -7.74 17.09
CA GLU A 28 6.43 -8.25 18.14
C GLU A 28 6.60 -9.77 18.33
N TYR A 29 6.61 -10.52 17.23
CA TYR A 29 6.79 -11.97 17.27
C TYR A 29 8.17 -12.38 17.84
N LEU A 30 9.25 -11.68 17.49
CA LEU A 30 10.58 -11.92 18.07
C LEU A 30 10.63 -11.54 19.56
N ASN A 31 9.96 -10.46 19.97
CA ASN A 31 9.86 -10.06 21.37
C ASN A 31 9.11 -11.11 22.19
N LYS A 32 8.01 -11.64 21.66
CA LYS A 32 7.27 -12.75 22.28
C LYS A 32 8.14 -13.99 22.47
N ARG A 33 8.93 -14.37 21.46
CA ARG A 33 9.88 -15.49 21.56
C ARG A 33 10.89 -15.29 22.69
N LYS A 34 11.43 -14.07 22.82
CA LYS A 34 12.34 -13.72 23.92
C LYS A 34 11.63 -13.77 25.28
N SER A 35 10.41 -13.25 25.39
CA SER A 35 9.64 -13.32 26.64
C SER A 35 9.30 -14.75 27.06
N ASP A 36 9.14 -15.65 26.08
CA ASP A 36 8.94 -17.09 26.32
C ASP A 36 10.25 -17.81 26.72
N GLY A 37 11.35 -17.07 26.89
CA GLY A 37 12.65 -17.58 27.35
C GLY A 37 13.56 -18.13 26.25
N GLU A 38 13.25 -17.84 24.98
CA GLU A 38 14.09 -18.24 23.85
C GLU A 38 15.33 -17.34 23.72
N ILE A 39 16.50 -17.94 23.51
CA ILE A 39 17.74 -17.22 23.19
C ILE A 39 17.86 -17.14 21.66
N ILE A 40 17.64 -15.96 21.11
CA ILE A 40 17.71 -15.71 19.65
C ILE A 40 19.11 -15.23 19.29
N THR A 41 19.81 -16.00 18.46
CA THR A 41 21.11 -15.68 17.85
C THR A 41 20.95 -15.31 16.38
N PRO A 42 21.97 -14.77 15.70
CA PRO A 42 21.92 -14.50 14.26
C PRO A 42 21.56 -15.72 13.38
N GLU A 43 21.92 -16.92 13.83
CA GLU A 43 21.68 -18.21 13.15
C GLU A 43 20.32 -18.81 13.51
N SER A 44 19.59 -18.20 14.44
CA SER A 44 18.28 -18.68 14.85
C SER A 44 17.28 -18.49 13.72
N PRO A 45 16.42 -19.49 13.44
CA PRO A 45 15.44 -19.37 12.37
C PRO A 45 14.46 -18.22 12.67
N LEU A 46 14.15 -17.44 11.63
CA LEU A 46 13.18 -16.35 11.76
C LEU A 46 11.82 -16.89 12.22
N PHE A 47 11.33 -18.01 11.67
CA PHE A 47 10.09 -18.65 12.11
C PHE A 47 10.39 -19.99 12.79
N ARG A 48 9.79 -20.24 13.96
CA ARG A 48 9.97 -21.46 14.75
C ARG A 48 8.82 -22.44 14.59
N ASP A 49 9.13 -23.74 14.59
CA ASP A 49 8.11 -24.79 14.46
C ASP A 49 7.43 -25.14 15.79
N VAL A 50 8.20 -25.54 16.81
CA VAL A 50 7.66 -26.13 18.04
C VAL A 50 8.10 -25.35 19.28
N TYR A 51 7.17 -25.17 20.22
CA TYR A 51 7.42 -24.57 21.53
C TYR A 51 7.85 -25.59 22.58
N SER A 52 7.53 -26.87 22.36
CA SER A 52 7.89 -27.99 23.24
C SER A 52 8.60 -29.12 22.49
N ASP A 53 9.40 -29.91 23.20
CA ASP A 53 9.96 -31.15 22.67
C ASP A 53 8.89 -32.26 22.58
N ARG A 54 9.28 -33.47 22.12
CA ARG A 54 8.36 -34.62 22.04
C ARG A 54 7.88 -35.12 23.42
N ARG A 55 8.50 -34.67 24.51
CA ARG A 55 8.18 -35.00 25.90
C ARG A 55 7.37 -33.90 26.59
N GLY A 56 7.06 -32.80 25.90
CA GLY A 56 6.31 -31.67 26.44
C GLY A 56 7.16 -30.61 27.15
N ASN A 57 8.49 -30.75 27.19
CA ASN A 57 9.36 -29.75 27.81
C ASN A 57 9.51 -28.53 26.90
N ALA A 58 9.47 -27.33 27.47
CA ALA A 58 9.69 -26.10 26.72
C ALA A 58 11.06 -26.11 26.03
N THR A 59 11.09 -25.89 24.71
CA THR A 59 12.34 -25.83 23.95
C THR A 59 12.86 -24.40 23.91
N ARG A 60 14.06 -24.19 24.44
CA ARG A 60 14.75 -22.89 24.44
C ARG A 60 15.38 -22.52 23.10
N THR A 61 15.54 -23.48 22.19
CA THR A 61 16.10 -23.30 20.85
C THR A 61 15.03 -23.53 19.79
N ALA A 62 14.88 -22.59 18.85
CA ALA A 62 13.94 -22.76 17.75
C ALA A 62 14.47 -23.74 16.70
N ARG A 63 13.53 -24.52 16.12
CA ARG A 63 13.76 -25.33 14.92
C ARG A 63 13.07 -24.70 13.73
N HIS A 64 13.66 -24.86 12.55
CA HIS A 64 13.06 -24.42 11.29
C HIS A 64 11.67 -25.04 11.11
N VAL A 65 10.72 -24.23 10.66
CA VAL A 65 9.40 -24.70 10.23
C VAL A 65 9.59 -25.48 8.93
N GLY A 66 9.15 -26.74 8.93
CA GLY A 66 9.12 -27.54 7.70
C GLY A 66 8.14 -26.94 6.68
N LEU A 67 8.48 -27.01 5.39
CA LEU A 67 7.65 -26.45 4.30
C LEU A 67 6.19 -26.95 4.36
N ARG A 68 5.99 -28.25 4.60
CA ARG A 68 4.64 -28.82 4.72
C ARG A 68 3.86 -28.24 5.89
N ALA A 69 4.52 -28.03 7.04
CA ALA A 69 3.91 -27.42 8.21
C ALA A 69 3.48 -25.97 7.92
N LEU A 70 4.34 -25.20 7.25
CA LEU A 70 4.02 -23.84 6.82
C LEU A 70 2.80 -23.81 5.89
N ILE A 71 2.78 -24.65 4.85
CA ILE A 71 1.64 -24.77 3.92
C ILE A 71 0.35 -25.12 4.67
N CYS A 72 0.39 -26.09 5.59
CA CYS A 72 -0.79 -26.47 6.37
C CYS A 72 -1.26 -25.34 7.30
N ARG A 73 -0.35 -24.57 7.91
CA ARG A 73 -0.69 -23.38 8.72
C ARG A 73 -1.39 -22.32 7.85
N MET A 74 -0.87 -22.04 6.65
CA MET A 74 -1.47 -21.09 5.71
C MET A 74 -2.88 -21.53 5.27
N ILE A 75 -3.09 -22.81 4.94
CA ILE A 75 -4.41 -23.33 4.58
C ILE A 75 -5.41 -23.14 5.73
N ARG A 76 -5.01 -23.52 6.96
CA ARG A 76 -5.87 -23.34 8.14
C ARG A 76 -6.22 -21.88 8.41
N LEU A 77 -5.29 -20.95 8.19
CA LEU A 77 -5.56 -19.52 8.34
C LEU A 77 -6.62 -19.06 7.34
N VAL A 78 -6.50 -19.48 6.08
CA VAL A 78 -7.48 -19.13 5.05
C VAL A 78 -8.84 -19.77 5.35
N ASP A 79 -8.89 -21.04 5.75
CA ASP A 79 -10.15 -21.70 6.12
C ASP A 79 -10.82 -20.99 7.30
N LYS A 80 -10.06 -20.62 8.34
CA LYS A 80 -10.57 -19.88 9.50
C LYS A 80 -11.04 -18.47 9.18
N SER A 81 -10.43 -17.83 8.18
CA SER A 81 -10.83 -16.49 7.74
C SER A 81 -12.15 -16.44 6.98
N GLY A 82 -12.68 -17.60 6.54
CA GLY A 82 -13.89 -17.68 5.74
C GLY A 82 -13.73 -17.20 4.28
N ILE A 83 -12.51 -16.87 3.85
CA ILE A 83 -12.23 -16.37 2.49
C ILE A 83 -12.48 -17.44 1.41
N ARG A 84 -12.39 -18.73 1.76
CA ARG A 84 -12.57 -19.84 0.82
C ARG A 84 -13.90 -20.54 1.04
N CYS A 85 -14.69 -20.63 -0.03
CA CYS A 85 -15.93 -21.40 -0.03
C CYS A 85 -15.65 -22.84 -0.51
N THR A 86 -16.25 -23.83 0.14
CA THR A 86 -16.11 -25.25 -0.27
C THR A 86 -16.68 -25.52 -1.66
N GLU A 87 -17.62 -24.69 -2.11
CA GLU A 87 -18.24 -24.73 -3.44
C GLU A 87 -17.26 -24.39 -4.57
N GLU A 88 -16.18 -23.67 -4.28
CA GLU A 88 -15.15 -23.30 -5.26
C GLU A 88 -14.13 -24.42 -5.53
N LYS A 89 -14.29 -25.58 -4.86
CA LYS A 89 -13.39 -26.71 -5.04
C LYS A 89 -13.75 -27.47 -6.32
N ASN A 90 -12.81 -27.54 -7.25
CA ASN A 90 -12.86 -28.52 -8.33
C ASN A 90 -11.96 -29.71 -7.95
N SER A 91 -12.57 -30.90 -7.80
CA SER A 91 -11.83 -32.14 -7.48
C SER A 91 -10.89 -31.99 -6.26
N ASN A 92 -11.44 -31.49 -5.14
CA ASN A 92 -10.71 -31.20 -3.89
C ASN A 92 -9.57 -30.16 -3.98
N ARG A 93 -9.44 -29.44 -5.09
CA ARG A 93 -8.45 -28.37 -5.26
C ARG A 93 -9.15 -27.04 -5.52
N TYR A 94 -8.61 -26.00 -4.91
CA TYR A 94 -8.97 -24.63 -5.26
C TYR A 94 -8.24 -24.22 -6.53
N SER A 95 -8.87 -23.37 -7.35
CA SER A 95 -8.28 -22.84 -8.59
C SER A 95 -6.94 -22.13 -8.36
N THR A 96 -6.79 -21.48 -7.20
CA THR A 96 -5.56 -20.78 -6.81
C THR A 96 -4.95 -21.40 -5.55
N MET A 97 -3.66 -21.74 -5.60
CA MET A 97 -2.91 -22.15 -4.40
C MET A 97 -2.70 -20.95 -3.45
N VAL A 98 -2.87 -21.14 -2.14
CA VAL A 98 -2.80 -20.06 -1.14
C VAL A 98 -1.52 -19.23 -1.27
N ASN A 99 -0.36 -19.88 -1.26
CA ASN A 99 0.94 -19.18 -1.34
C ASN A 99 1.12 -18.44 -2.67
N HIS A 100 0.60 -19.01 -3.77
CA HIS A 100 0.62 -18.34 -5.07
C HIS A 100 -0.30 -17.13 -5.09
N ALA A 101 -1.44 -17.16 -4.39
CA ALA A 101 -2.34 -16.02 -4.30
C ALA A 101 -1.67 -14.82 -3.62
N PHE A 102 -0.98 -15.04 -2.48
CA PHE A 102 -0.24 -13.97 -1.80
C PHE A 102 0.86 -13.38 -2.67
N ARG A 103 1.64 -14.25 -3.35
CA ARG A 103 2.69 -13.80 -4.29
C ARG A 103 2.10 -13.04 -5.48
N LYS A 104 0.99 -13.52 -6.05
CA LYS A 104 0.27 -12.82 -7.13
C LYS A 104 -0.20 -11.45 -6.68
N ARG A 105 -0.87 -11.34 -5.53
CA ARG A 105 -1.30 -10.04 -4.97
C ARG A 105 -0.12 -9.08 -4.84
N PHE A 106 0.98 -9.53 -4.24
CA PHE A 106 2.19 -8.73 -4.08
C PHE A 106 2.71 -8.19 -5.42
N ILE A 107 2.95 -9.07 -6.39
CA ILE A 107 3.49 -8.67 -7.70
C ILE A 107 2.50 -7.81 -8.49
N THR A 108 1.21 -8.13 -8.46
CA THR A 108 0.17 -7.36 -9.13
C THR A 108 0.13 -5.94 -8.60
N ILE A 109 0.15 -5.73 -7.28
CA ILE A 109 0.17 -4.38 -6.70
C ILE A 109 1.42 -3.62 -7.14
N LEU A 110 2.60 -4.25 -7.13
CA LEU A 110 3.83 -3.61 -7.58
C LEU A 110 3.75 -3.20 -9.05
N LYS A 111 3.30 -4.08 -9.95
CA LYS A 111 3.17 -3.78 -11.39
C LYS A 111 2.06 -2.78 -11.72
N SER A 112 1.03 -2.71 -10.89
CA SER A 112 -0.05 -1.73 -11.04
C SER A 112 0.29 -0.36 -10.47
N THR A 113 1.44 -0.21 -9.79
CA THR A 113 1.91 1.06 -9.24
C THR A 113 2.76 1.78 -10.31
N PRO A 114 2.33 2.94 -10.86
CA PRO A 114 3.00 3.60 -11.99
C PRO A 114 4.47 3.94 -11.76
N GLU A 115 4.86 4.22 -10.51
CA GLU A 115 6.22 4.61 -10.14
C GLU A 115 7.18 3.42 -10.03
N ILE A 116 6.67 2.19 -10.15
CA ILE A 116 7.47 0.97 -10.03
C ILE A 116 7.66 0.35 -11.40
N LYS A 117 8.91 0.21 -11.82
CA LYS A 117 9.24 -0.48 -13.07
C LYS A 117 8.92 -1.97 -12.94
N ASN A 118 8.40 -2.56 -14.03
CA ASN A 118 8.15 -4.02 -14.09
C ASN A 118 9.40 -4.84 -13.70
N SER A 119 10.58 -4.44 -14.17
CA SER A 119 11.84 -5.10 -13.79
C SER A 119 12.12 -5.06 -12.28
N THR A 120 11.77 -3.95 -11.62
CA THR A 120 11.92 -3.81 -10.16
C THR A 120 10.90 -4.66 -9.41
N ALA A 121 9.65 -4.70 -9.86
CA ALA A 121 8.61 -5.55 -9.28
C ALA A 121 9.00 -7.04 -9.33
N GLU A 122 9.57 -7.48 -10.45
CA GLU A 122 9.98 -8.86 -10.69
C GLU A 122 11.23 -9.21 -9.88
N LYS A 123 12.20 -8.29 -9.78
CA LYS A 123 13.39 -8.44 -8.94
C LYS A 123 13.05 -8.53 -7.45
N LEU A 124 12.12 -7.70 -6.96
CA LEU A 124 11.61 -7.77 -5.58
C LEU A 124 10.85 -9.07 -5.27
N ALA A 125 10.38 -9.77 -6.31
CA ALA A 125 9.80 -11.09 -6.19
C ALA A 125 10.85 -12.21 -6.31
N GLY A 126 12.07 -11.94 -6.78
CA GLY A 126 13.06 -12.97 -7.07
C GLY A 126 12.78 -13.72 -8.37
N HIS A 127 12.13 -13.08 -9.34
CA HIS A 127 12.06 -13.58 -10.71
C HIS A 127 13.29 -13.15 -11.49
N LYS A 128 13.69 -13.96 -12.49
CA LYS A 128 14.80 -13.68 -13.41
C LYS A 128 14.33 -13.21 -14.79
N THR A 129 13.04 -13.36 -15.08
CA THR A 129 12.44 -13.01 -16.37
C THR A 129 11.06 -12.40 -16.16
N TYR A 130 10.58 -11.63 -17.15
CA TYR A 130 9.23 -11.08 -17.17
C TYR A 130 8.69 -10.99 -18.60
N ARG A 131 7.39 -10.68 -18.73
CA ARG A 131 6.73 -10.42 -20.03
C ARG A 131 6.61 -8.92 -20.26
N ASP A 132 7.06 -8.44 -21.42
CA ASP A 132 6.86 -7.05 -21.83
C ASP A 132 5.45 -6.81 -22.39
N GLU A 133 5.21 -5.59 -22.87
CA GLU A 133 3.92 -5.13 -23.41
C GLU A 133 3.49 -5.92 -24.66
N ASP A 134 4.46 -6.38 -25.44
CA ASP A 134 4.28 -7.21 -26.64
C ASP A 134 4.25 -8.71 -26.32
N ASN A 135 4.22 -9.08 -25.03
CA ASN A 135 4.20 -10.45 -24.51
C ASN A 135 5.45 -11.29 -24.86
N PHE A 136 6.58 -10.64 -25.16
CA PHE A 136 7.88 -11.30 -25.27
C PHE A 136 8.49 -11.53 -23.89
N THR A 137 9.25 -12.62 -23.75
CA THR A 137 10.01 -12.90 -22.53
C THR A 137 11.28 -12.06 -22.53
N VAL A 138 11.42 -11.21 -21.53
CA VAL A 138 12.61 -10.38 -21.28
C VAL A 138 13.35 -10.94 -20.07
N GLU A 139 14.64 -11.18 -20.23
CA GLU A 139 15.53 -11.57 -19.13
C GLU A 139 15.96 -10.33 -18.35
N LEU A 140 15.98 -10.43 -17.03
CA LEU A 140 16.51 -9.36 -16.19
C LEU A 140 18.03 -9.35 -16.32
N ASP A 141 18.57 -8.18 -16.66
CA ASP A 141 20.02 -7.99 -16.74
C ASP A 141 20.61 -7.86 -15.34
N ASP A 142 20.93 -9.00 -14.75
CA ASP A 142 21.58 -9.08 -13.44
C ASP A 142 23.08 -8.75 -13.48
N SER A 143 23.66 -8.52 -14.67
CA SER A 143 25.09 -8.24 -14.84
C SER A 143 25.40 -6.74 -14.89
N TYR A 144 24.61 -5.95 -15.64
CA TYR A 144 24.83 -4.50 -15.77
C TYR A 144 23.87 -3.68 -14.91
N ASN A 145 22.72 -4.23 -14.52
CA ASN A 145 21.71 -3.52 -13.74
C ASN A 145 21.42 -4.23 -12.40
N VAL A 146 22.32 -4.01 -11.45
CA VAL A 146 22.17 -4.45 -10.06
C VAL A 146 21.67 -3.25 -9.22
N PRO A 147 20.35 -3.05 -9.09
CA PRO A 147 19.82 -1.95 -8.29
C PRO A 147 20.23 -2.14 -6.83
N THR A 148 20.70 -1.06 -6.20
CA THR A 148 20.95 -1.01 -4.77
C THR A 148 19.65 -1.17 -4.00
N LEU A 149 19.74 -1.61 -2.73
CA LEU A 149 18.56 -1.72 -1.87
C LEU A 149 17.81 -0.38 -1.73
N ASP A 150 18.54 0.75 -1.70
CA ASP A 150 17.95 2.09 -1.66
C ASP A 150 17.18 2.42 -2.94
N SER A 151 17.70 2.02 -4.10
CA SER A 151 17.01 2.19 -5.39
C SER A 151 15.72 1.36 -5.45
N LEU A 152 15.78 0.11 -4.97
CA LEU A 152 14.61 -0.75 -4.84
C LEU A 152 13.58 -0.14 -3.86
N PHE A 153 14.03 0.37 -2.73
CA PHE A 153 13.17 0.98 -1.71
C PHE A 153 12.48 2.25 -2.22
N ASN A 154 13.22 3.09 -2.95
CA ASN A 154 12.67 4.33 -3.51
C ASN A 154 11.51 4.10 -4.47
N GLN A 155 11.47 2.98 -5.18
CA GLN A 155 10.30 2.57 -5.96
C GLN A 155 9.25 1.89 -5.08
N TYR A 156 9.67 0.91 -4.26
CA TYR A 156 8.77 0.14 -3.40
C TYR A 156 7.87 0.99 -2.50
N LYS A 157 8.37 2.14 -2.02
CA LYS A 157 7.63 3.02 -1.10
C LYS A 157 6.27 3.48 -1.64
N HIS A 158 6.14 3.58 -2.97
CA HIS A 158 4.89 3.98 -3.64
C HIS A 158 3.79 2.92 -3.50
N ALA A 159 4.15 1.65 -3.31
CA ALA A 159 3.19 0.55 -3.16
C ALA A 159 2.85 0.20 -1.69
N ILE A 160 3.52 0.82 -0.70
CA ILE A 160 3.37 0.43 0.72
C ILE A 160 1.91 0.46 1.18
N VAL A 161 1.17 1.47 0.73
CA VAL A 161 -0.21 1.74 1.16
C VAL A 161 -1.17 0.64 0.69
N GLU A 162 -1.02 0.20 -0.56
CA GLU A 162 -1.81 -0.89 -1.14
C GLU A 162 -1.34 -2.26 -0.62
N LEU A 163 -0.06 -2.40 -0.32
CA LEU A 163 0.51 -3.63 0.23
C LEU A 163 0.09 -3.87 1.69
N SER A 164 -0.12 -2.82 2.47
CA SER A 164 -0.52 -2.91 3.88
C SER A 164 -1.90 -3.55 4.03
N ILE A 165 -2.10 -4.35 5.07
CA ILE A 165 -3.37 -5.02 5.34
C ILE A 165 -4.30 -4.05 6.05
N ASP A 166 -3.80 -3.33 7.05
CA ASP A 166 -4.59 -2.34 7.79
C ASP A 166 -5.05 -1.17 6.90
N ASP A 167 -6.34 -0.88 6.96
CA ASP A 167 -6.98 0.20 6.21
C ASP A 167 -6.69 1.58 6.79
N SER A 168 -6.22 1.68 8.04
CA SER A 168 -5.98 2.97 8.71
C SER A 168 -5.09 3.90 7.89
N SER A 169 -4.01 3.37 7.31
CA SER A 169 -3.07 4.12 6.47
C SER A 169 -3.72 4.61 5.18
N ARG A 170 -4.58 3.78 4.55
CA ARG A 170 -5.35 4.16 3.36
C ARG A 170 -6.36 5.26 3.68
N LEU A 171 -7.05 5.16 4.82
CA LEU A 171 -8.02 6.15 5.26
C LEU A 171 -7.37 7.50 5.55
N GLN A 172 -6.26 7.51 6.28
CA GLN A 172 -5.50 8.73 6.56
C GLN A 172 -5.01 9.44 5.28
N MET A 173 -4.53 8.68 4.30
CA MET A 173 -4.10 9.27 3.02
C MET A 173 -5.28 9.86 2.22
N LYS A 174 -6.43 9.17 2.22
CA LYS A 174 -7.65 9.71 1.60
C LYS A 174 -8.10 10.98 2.29
N GLU A 175 -8.05 11.03 3.62
CA GLU A 175 -8.39 12.21 4.41
C GLU A 175 -7.48 13.40 4.05
N ILE A 176 -6.17 13.21 4.01
CA ILE A 176 -5.21 14.25 3.60
C ILE A 176 -5.50 14.73 2.17
N GLN A 177 -5.82 13.83 1.25
CA GLN A 177 -6.11 14.18 -0.13
C GLN A 177 -7.42 14.98 -0.25
N ILE A 178 -8.46 14.57 0.48
CA ILE A 178 -9.74 15.27 0.55
C ILE A 178 -9.54 16.67 1.14
N GLN A 179 -8.76 16.80 2.22
CA GLN A 179 -8.46 18.10 2.83
C GLN A 179 -7.75 19.05 1.86
N LYS A 180 -6.79 18.55 1.08
CA LYS A 180 -6.11 19.35 0.03
C LYS A 180 -7.05 19.78 -1.09
N GLN A 181 -7.94 18.90 -1.53
CA GLN A 181 -8.94 19.24 -2.55
C GLN A 181 -9.94 20.26 -2.01
N TYR A 182 -10.38 20.09 -0.76
CA TYR A 182 -11.27 21.01 -0.08
C TYR A 182 -10.64 22.40 0.06
N SER A 183 -9.37 22.50 0.50
CA SER A 183 -8.67 23.78 0.61
C SER A 183 -8.51 24.48 -0.74
N ALA A 184 -8.16 23.73 -1.80
CA ALA A 184 -8.05 24.29 -3.14
C ALA A 184 -9.39 24.81 -3.67
N LEU A 185 -10.49 24.10 -3.39
CA LEU A 185 -11.83 24.49 -3.80
C LEU A 185 -12.34 25.72 -3.02
N GLU A 186 -12.00 25.82 -1.73
CA GLU A 186 -12.32 27.00 -0.91
C GLU A 186 -11.56 28.23 -1.42
N GLU A 187 -10.29 28.09 -1.78
CA GLU A 187 -9.49 29.16 -2.41
C GLU A 187 -10.08 29.60 -3.76
N GLU A 188 -10.52 28.66 -4.59
CA GLU A 188 -11.16 28.97 -5.88
C GLU A 188 -12.50 29.69 -5.69
N LYS A 189 -13.32 29.21 -4.76
CA LYS A 189 -14.59 29.84 -4.39
C LYS A 189 -14.37 31.26 -3.88
N GLN A 190 -13.36 31.48 -3.05
CA GLN A 190 -13.01 32.80 -2.53
C GLN A 190 -12.56 33.75 -3.65
N LYS A 191 -11.70 33.28 -4.57
CA LYS A 191 -11.29 34.07 -5.75
C LYS A 191 -12.49 34.45 -6.63
N HIS A 192 -13.34 33.49 -6.94
CA HIS A 192 -14.54 33.73 -7.74
C HIS A 192 -15.48 34.74 -7.05
N PHE A 193 -15.62 34.65 -5.73
CA PHE A 193 -16.40 35.60 -4.93
C PHE A 193 -15.79 37.02 -4.95
N GLU A 194 -14.47 37.14 -4.83
CA GLU A 194 -13.77 38.43 -4.93
C GLU A 194 -13.89 39.06 -6.31
N GLU A 195 -13.78 38.26 -7.37
CA GLU A 195 -14.01 38.70 -8.75
C GLU A 195 -15.44 39.19 -8.95
N LYS A 196 -16.43 38.44 -8.46
CA LYS A 196 -17.85 38.84 -8.48
C LYS A 196 -18.06 40.15 -7.74
N LYS A 197 -17.48 40.31 -6.54
CA LYS A 197 -17.53 41.55 -5.74
C LYS A 197 -16.90 42.74 -6.47
N LYS A 198 -15.77 42.54 -7.15
CA LYS A 198 -15.11 43.58 -7.96
C LYS A 198 -15.95 43.99 -9.16
N TRP A 199 -16.56 43.03 -9.85
CA TRP A 199 -17.49 43.27 -10.95
C TRP A 199 -18.70 44.10 -10.48
N TYR A 200 -19.32 43.74 -9.36
CA TYR A 200 -20.42 44.53 -8.78
C TYR A 200 -20.04 45.95 -8.42
N LYS A 201 -18.88 46.15 -7.76
CA LYS A 201 -18.40 47.51 -7.45
C LYS A 201 -18.29 48.37 -8.72
N THR A 202 -17.79 47.78 -9.80
CA THR A 202 -17.65 48.46 -11.09
C THR A 202 -19.00 48.88 -11.67
N ILE A 203 -20.02 48.02 -11.55
CA ILE A 203 -21.40 48.32 -11.98
C ILE A 203 -22.00 49.45 -11.15
N ILE A 204 -21.87 49.39 -9.82
CA ILE A 204 -22.38 50.42 -8.92
C ILE A 204 -21.71 51.77 -9.19
N GLU A 205 -20.39 51.79 -9.41
CA GLU A 205 -19.67 53.01 -9.79
C GLU A 205 -20.17 53.61 -11.10
N ARG A 206 -20.33 52.80 -12.15
CA ARG A 206 -20.91 53.25 -13.43
C ARG A 206 -22.32 53.82 -13.25
N ALA A 207 -23.17 53.15 -12.49
CA ALA A 207 -24.54 53.60 -12.26
C ALA A 207 -24.60 54.93 -11.47
N ARG A 208 -23.64 55.18 -10.56
CA ARG A 208 -23.52 56.46 -9.85
C ARG A 208 -23.00 57.59 -10.73
N THR A 209 -22.09 57.31 -11.67
CA THR A 209 -21.52 58.34 -12.56
C THR A 209 -22.43 58.71 -13.72
N GLU A 210 -23.21 57.75 -14.23
CA GLU A 210 -24.06 57.93 -15.42
C GLU A 210 -25.54 58.17 -15.07
N GLY A 211 -25.93 58.05 -13.80
CA GLY A 211 -27.21 58.53 -13.28
C GLY A 211 -28.40 57.56 -13.39
N GLU A 212 -28.24 56.38 -13.99
CA GLU A 212 -29.32 55.38 -14.09
C GLU A 212 -28.83 53.99 -13.67
N ILE A 213 -29.36 53.49 -12.54
CA ILE A 213 -29.37 52.04 -12.27
C ILE A 213 -30.51 51.46 -13.12
N PRO A 214 -30.23 50.58 -14.09
CA PRO A 214 -31.29 49.99 -14.90
C PRO A 214 -32.31 49.24 -14.01
N ASP A 215 -33.60 49.46 -14.23
CA ASP A 215 -34.67 48.90 -13.37
C ASP A 215 -34.64 47.38 -13.26
N TRP A 216 -34.13 46.69 -14.29
CA TRP A 216 -33.96 45.23 -14.30
C TRP A 216 -32.85 44.73 -13.36
N LEU A 217 -31.97 45.61 -12.89
CA LEU A 217 -30.84 45.27 -12.01
C LEU A 217 -31.17 45.40 -10.52
N ARG A 218 -32.23 46.14 -10.17
CA ARG A 218 -32.66 46.38 -8.77
C ARG A 218 -33.07 45.09 -8.02
N PRO A 219 -33.89 44.19 -8.60
CA PRO A 219 -34.31 42.97 -7.88
C PRO A 219 -33.15 42.02 -7.59
N VAL A 220 -32.20 41.93 -8.53
CA VAL A 220 -30.99 41.09 -8.41
C VAL A 220 -30.04 41.64 -7.34
N MET A 221 -30.02 42.96 -7.13
CA MET A 221 -29.25 43.57 -6.04
C MET A 221 -29.87 43.29 -4.66
N ASP A 222 -31.20 43.33 -4.54
CA ASP A 222 -31.89 43.14 -3.27
C ASP A 222 -31.84 41.68 -2.76
N GLU A 223 -32.04 40.68 -3.64
CA GLU A 223 -31.89 39.25 -3.28
C GLU A 223 -30.47 38.93 -2.80
N MET A 224 -29.45 39.57 -3.37
CA MET A 224 -28.05 39.27 -3.05
C MET A 224 -27.53 40.01 -1.82
N ILE A 225 -28.11 41.16 -1.44
CA ILE A 225 -27.81 41.79 -0.14
C ILE A 225 -28.30 40.88 0.99
N GLN A 226 -29.44 40.21 0.80
CA GLN A 226 -29.94 39.20 1.73
C GLN A 226 -28.99 37.99 1.88
N ASP A 227 -28.48 37.45 0.78
CA ASP A 227 -27.51 36.33 0.80
C ASP A 227 -26.12 36.71 1.38
N PHE A 228 -25.77 38.00 1.41
CA PHE A 228 -24.52 38.50 1.98
C PHE A 228 -24.61 38.85 3.47
N GLU A 229 -25.81 39.10 3.99
CA GLU A 229 -26.07 39.44 5.39
C GLU A 229 -26.50 38.24 6.26
N SER A 230 -26.88 37.11 5.65
CA SER A 230 -27.19 35.83 6.32
C SER A 230 -25.96 34.94 6.52
#